data_AF-A0A7Y0ZHA4-F1
#
_entry.id   AF-A0A7Y0ZHA4-F1
#
_cell.length_a   1.000
_cell.length_b   1.000
_cell.length_c   1.000
_cell.angle_alpha   90.00
_cell.angle_beta   90.00
_cell.angle_gamma   90.00
#
_symmetry.space_group_name_H-M   'P 1'
#
loop_
_entity.id
_entity.type
_entity.pdbx_description
1 polymer ?
#
loop_
_entity_poly.entity_id
_entity_poly.type
_entity_poly.pdbx_seq_one_letter_code
_entity_poly.pdbx_strand_id
1 'polypeptide(L)'
;MKSSIIGFLLAFAVLLQMQAANAEDNNTCKNAWQNSPAYQSCSKGDTVPAGNAGVIQVVRLNAEGACWITASCRMANGGDFITSFNGPAAEVKTINNCNGTLKASSC
;
A
#
# COMPACT_ATOMS: atom_id res chain seq x y z
N MET A 1 -52.83 2.78 3.10
CA MET A 1 -51.49 3.31 3.46
C MET A 1 -50.69 2.19 4.16
N LYS A 2 -50.21 1.16 3.43
CA LYS A 2 -49.46 0.04 4.03
C LYS A 2 -48.33 -0.52 3.13
N SER A 3 -48.02 0.11 2.00
CA SER A 3 -47.15 -0.49 0.96
C SER A 3 -45.75 0.13 0.82
N SER A 4 -45.40 1.16 1.61
CA SER A 4 -44.13 1.91 1.43
C SER A 4 -42.98 1.50 2.34
N ILE A 5 -43.17 0.59 3.30
CA ILE A 5 -42.15 0.26 4.30
C ILE A 5 -41.22 -0.88 3.82
N ILE A 6 -41.70 -1.76 2.94
CA ILE A 6 -40.95 -2.95 2.48
C ILE A 6 -39.85 -2.57 1.48
N GLY A 7 -40.04 -1.52 0.67
CA GLY A 7 -39.05 -1.08 -0.31
C GLY A 7 -37.79 -0.46 0.31
N PHE A 8 -37.89 0.13 1.51
CA PHE A 8 -36.77 0.81 2.16
C PHE A 8 -35.78 -0.15 2.83
N LEU A 9 -36.26 -1.30 3.32
CA LEU A 9 -35.41 -2.31 3.99
C LEU A 9 -34.53 -3.10 3.01
N LEU A 10 -35.00 -3.33 1.77
CA LEU A 10 -34.21 -4.00 0.73
C LEU A 10 -33.06 -3.11 0.21
N ALA A 11 -33.26 -1.79 0.13
CA ALA A 11 -32.21 -0.87 -0.32
C ALA A 11 -31.06 -0.74 0.69
N PHE A 12 -31.34 -0.84 1.99
CA PHE A 12 -30.31 -0.74 3.03
C PHE A 12 -29.43 -2.01 3.11
N ALA A 13 -29.97 -3.19 2.78
CA ALA A 13 -29.22 -4.44 2.77
C ALA A 13 -28.18 -4.52 1.64
N VAL A 14 -28.45 -3.90 0.48
CA VAL A 14 -27.50 -3.88 -0.65
C VAL A 14 -26.32 -2.93 -0.41
N LEU A 15 -26.54 -1.84 0.33
CA LEU A 15 -25.48 -0.87 0.69
C LEU A 15 -24.52 -1.37 1.78
N LEU A 16 -24.93 -2.36 2.58
CA LEU A 16 -24.10 -2.96 3.64
C LEU A 16 -23.14 -4.05 3.14
N GLN A 17 -23.27 -4.51 1.88
CA GLN A 17 -22.46 -5.59 1.34
C GLN A 17 -21.11 -5.14 0.76
N MET A 18 -20.83 -3.83 0.69
CA MET A 18 -19.60 -3.30 0.07
C MET A 18 -18.38 -3.20 0.98
N GLN A 19 -18.44 -3.68 2.23
CA GLN A 19 -17.29 -3.62 3.15
C GLN A 19 -16.77 -4.99 3.58
N ALA A 20 -16.89 -6.00 2.69
CA ALA A 20 -16.07 -7.18 2.83
C ALA A 20 -14.61 -6.74 2.58
N ALA A 21 -13.84 -6.63 3.65
CA ALA A 21 -12.40 -6.47 3.63
C ALA A 21 -11.83 -7.66 2.85
N ASN A 22 -11.56 -7.46 1.56
CA ASN A 22 -10.86 -8.44 0.76
C ASN A 22 -9.44 -8.50 1.30
N ALA A 23 -9.02 -9.66 1.80
CA ALA A 23 -7.62 -9.91 2.05
C ALA A 23 -6.87 -9.60 0.74
N GLU A 24 -5.92 -8.68 0.79
CA GLU A 24 -5.14 -8.32 -0.39
C GLU A 24 -4.32 -9.54 -0.82
N ASP A 25 -3.99 -9.64 -2.11
CA ASP A 25 -3.01 -10.60 -2.59
C ASP A 25 -1.64 -9.93 -2.84
N ASN A 26 -0.58 -10.73 -2.90
CA ASN A 26 0.78 -10.22 -3.10
C ASN A 26 0.94 -9.42 -4.41
N ASN A 27 0.23 -9.79 -5.49
CA ASN A 27 0.31 -9.05 -6.76
C ASN A 27 -0.40 -7.71 -6.65
N THR A 28 -1.53 -7.64 -5.94
CA THR A 28 -2.21 -6.38 -5.66
C THR A 28 -1.32 -5.42 -4.87
N CYS A 29 -0.62 -5.90 -3.83
CA CYS A 29 0.36 -5.09 -3.10
C CYS A 29 1.55 -4.64 -3.97
N LYS A 30 2.09 -5.52 -4.81
CA LYS A 30 3.18 -5.18 -5.74
C LYS A 30 2.77 -4.12 -6.74
N ASN A 31 1.59 -4.29 -7.35
CA ASN A 31 1.04 -3.33 -8.30
C ASN A 31 0.78 -1.98 -7.61
N ALA A 32 0.21 -1.97 -6.41
CA ALA A 32 0.00 -0.74 -5.65
C ALA A 32 1.34 -0.03 -5.37
N TRP A 33 2.36 -0.76 -4.93
CA TRP A 33 3.69 -0.22 -4.66
C TRP A 33 4.33 0.37 -5.91
N GLN A 34 4.34 -0.36 -7.03
CA GLN A 34 4.93 0.09 -8.31
C GLN A 34 4.24 1.35 -8.86
N ASN A 35 2.97 1.57 -8.52
CA ASN A 35 2.20 2.75 -8.92
C ASN A 35 2.25 3.88 -7.89
N SER A 36 2.99 3.74 -6.79
CA SER A 36 3.11 4.78 -5.77
C SER A 36 4.12 5.87 -6.17
N PRO A 37 3.92 7.13 -5.77
CA PRO A 37 4.91 8.19 -5.95
C PRO A 37 6.28 7.86 -5.33
N ALA A 38 6.29 7.16 -4.19
CA ALA A 38 7.53 6.77 -3.53
C ALA A 38 8.41 5.82 -4.36
N TYR A 39 7.79 4.97 -5.20
CA TYR A 39 8.47 3.90 -5.96
C TYR A 39 9.74 4.40 -6.62
N GLN A 40 9.66 5.43 -7.46
CA GLN A 40 10.80 5.95 -8.22
C GLN A 40 11.99 6.39 -7.35
N SER A 41 11.72 6.90 -6.16
CA SER A 41 12.75 7.40 -5.23
C SER A 41 13.26 6.34 -4.24
N CYS A 42 12.62 5.17 -4.20
CA CYS A 42 12.92 4.07 -3.29
C CYS A 42 13.25 2.74 -4.01
N SER A 43 13.05 2.66 -5.34
CA SER A 43 13.30 1.46 -6.16
C SER A 43 14.45 1.70 -7.14
N LYS A 44 15.69 1.63 -6.66
CA LYS A 44 16.84 1.44 -7.56
C LYS A 44 17.11 -0.05 -7.76
N GLY A 45 16.29 -0.66 -8.63
CA GLY A 45 16.53 -1.98 -9.22
C GLY A 45 15.77 -3.11 -8.51
N ASP A 46 14.92 -3.80 -9.26
CA ASP A 46 14.25 -5.04 -8.85
C ASP A 46 15.23 -6.24 -8.67
N THR A 47 16.53 -5.99 -8.79
CA THR A 47 17.59 -6.98 -8.63
C THR A 47 18.43 -6.62 -7.42
N VAL A 48 18.26 -7.34 -6.31
CA VAL A 48 19.22 -7.33 -5.19
C VAL A 48 20.55 -7.85 -5.74
N PRO A 49 21.60 -7.03 -5.94
CA PRO A 49 22.87 -7.54 -6.40
C PRO A 49 23.50 -8.28 -5.23
N ALA A 50 23.73 -9.59 -5.38
CA ALA A 50 24.53 -10.36 -4.46
C ALA A 50 25.94 -9.72 -4.38
N GLY A 51 26.16 -8.87 -3.38
CA GLY A 51 27.44 -8.19 -3.17
C GLY A 51 27.38 -6.73 -2.71
N ASN A 52 26.23 -6.04 -2.82
CA ASN A 52 26.07 -4.67 -2.30
C ASN A 52 24.80 -4.56 -1.44
N ALA A 53 24.97 -4.27 -0.15
CA ALA A 53 23.91 -4.13 0.85
C ALA A 53 22.98 -2.90 0.67
N GLY A 54 22.82 -2.38 -0.55
CA GLY A 54 22.39 -0.99 -0.77
C GLY A 54 20.91 -0.75 -1.10
N VAL A 55 20.20 -1.71 -1.70
CA VAL A 55 18.79 -1.49 -2.10
C VAL A 55 17.95 -2.69 -1.71
N ILE A 56 17.16 -2.52 -0.65
CA ILE A 56 16.17 -3.49 -0.18
C ILE A 56 14.83 -3.04 -0.73
N GLN A 57 14.14 -3.91 -1.47
CA GLN A 57 12.72 -3.78 -1.76
C GLN A 57 12.04 -5.11 -1.47
N VAL A 58 11.18 -5.14 -0.46
CA VAL A 58 10.39 -6.30 -0.08
C VAL A 58 8.93 -5.88 -0.05
N VAL A 59 8.13 -6.52 -0.89
CA VAL A 59 6.67 -6.36 -0.92
C VAL A 59 6.06 -7.72 -0.62
N ARG A 60 5.29 -7.80 0.47
CA ARG A 60 4.61 -9.02 0.92
C ARG A 60 3.30 -8.70 1.62
N LEU A 61 2.49 -9.70 1.89
CA LEU A 61 1.39 -9.60 2.85
C LEU A 61 1.89 -9.83 4.29
N ASN A 62 1.30 -9.12 5.24
CA ASN A 62 1.42 -9.46 6.67
C ASN A 62 0.41 -10.55 7.06
N ALA A 63 0.42 -10.95 8.34
CA ALA A 63 -0.47 -12.00 8.85
C ALA A 63 -1.96 -11.62 8.75
N GLU A 64 -2.25 -10.31 8.73
CA GLU A 64 -3.59 -9.74 8.63
C GLU A 64 -4.07 -9.54 7.19
N GLY A 65 -3.27 -9.89 6.18
CA GLY A 65 -3.63 -9.74 4.76
C GLY A 65 -3.51 -8.30 4.24
N ALA A 66 -2.81 -7.42 4.94
CA ALA A 66 -2.42 -6.08 4.51
C ALA A 66 -1.04 -6.09 3.84
N CYS A 67 -0.74 -5.05 3.06
CA CYS A 67 0.52 -4.92 2.37
C CYS A 67 1.63 -4.44 3.30
N TRP A 68 2.71 -5.21 3.39
CA TRP A 68 3.96 -4.84 4.05
C TRP A 68 5.02 -4.50 3.01
N ILE A 69 5.43 -3.24 2.98
CA ILE A 69 6.48 -2.71 2.11
C ILE A 69 7.70 -2.40 2.97
N THR A 70 8.87 -2.90 2.60
CA THR A 70 10.16 -2.45 3.12
C THR A 70 11.00 -1.97 1.94
N ALA A 71 11.47 -0.73 1.98
CA ALA A 71 12.19 -0.11 0.87
C ALA A 71 13.38 0.74 1.36
N SER A 72 14.43 0.85 0.55
CA SER A 72 15.53 1.79 0.74
C SER A 72 15.23 3.09 -0.02
N CYS A 73 14.92 4.16 0.70
CA CYS A 73 14.45 5.42 0.13
C CYS A 73 15.53 6.51 0.21
N ARG A 74 15.70 7.27 -0.88
CA ARG A 74 16.62 8.42 -0.92
C ARG A 74 16.16 9.52 0.05
N MET A 75 17.07 9.97 0.91
CA MET A 75 16.92 11.18 1.72
C MET A 75 17.30 12.44 0.91
N ALA A 76 16.83 13.61 1.37
CA ALA A 76 17.13 14.90 0.75
C ALA A 76 18.63 15.26 0.78
N ASN A 77 19.38 14.76 1.77
CA ASN A 77 20.83 14.92 1.86
C ASN A 77 21.62 13.96 0.94
N GLY A 78 20.92 13.11 0.16
CA GLY A 78 21.53 12.18 -0.78
C GLY A 78 22.00 10.85 -0.17
N GLY A 79 21.75 10.58 1.10
CA GLY A 79 21.86 9.22 1.67
C GLY A 79 20.63 8.38 1.36
N ASP A 80 20.69 7.09 1.66
CA ASP A 80 19.54 6.18 1.59
C ASP A 80 19.14 5.73 3.00
N PHE A 81 17.85 5.54 3.23
CA PHE A 81 17.29 5.11 4.51
C PHE A 81 16.32 3.95 4.31
N ILE A 82 16.50 2.87 5.05
CA ILE A 82 15.59 1.72 5.02
C ILE A 82 14.37 2.05 5.88
N THR A 83 13.21 2.03 5.24
CA THR A 83 11.93 2.34 5.89
C THR A 83 10.91 1.26 5.53
N SER A 84 9.81 1.20 6.26
CA SER A 84 8.73 0.26 6.00
C SER A 84 7.37 0.93 6.16
N PHE A 85 6.38 0.41 5.43
CA PHE A 85 5.00 0.80 5.49
C PHE A 85 4.12 -0.45 5.59
N ASN A 86 3.08 -0.40 6.42
CA ASN A 86 2.09 -1.45 6.55
C ASN A 86 0.69 -0.85 6.42
N GLY A 87 -0.10 -1.32 5.46
CA GLY A 87 -1.45 -0.80 5.22
C GLY A 87 -2.15 -1.47 4.04
N PRO A 88 -3.40 -1.10 3.76
CA PRO A 88 -4.15 -1.63 2.63
C PRO A 88 -3.51 -1.20 1.29
N ALA A 89 -3.77 -1.94 0.20
CA ALA A 89 -3.18 -1.62 -1.10
C ALA A 89 -3.60 -0.21 -1.60
N ALA A 90 -4.79 0.24 -1.22
CA ALA A 90 -5.27 1.59 -1.51
C ALA A 90 -4.36 2.68 -0.92
N GLU A 91 -3.86 2.51 0.30
CA GLU A 91 -2.91 3.44 0.93
C GLU A 91 -1.51 3.28 0.34
N VAL A 92 -1.07 2.05 0.06
CA VAL A 92 0.22 1.80 -0.61
C VAL A 92 0.32 2.56 -1.91
N LYS A 93 -0.76 2.63 -2.70
CA LYS A 93 -0.78 3.36 -3.98
C LYS A 93 -0.54 4.86 -3.83
N THR A 94 -0.79 5.43 -2.64
CA THR A 94 -0.64 6.88 -2.40
C THR A 94 0.60 7.23 -1.58
N ILE A 95 1.45 6.27 -1.22
CA ILE A 95 2.61 6.56 -0.37
C ILE A 95 3.66 7.41 -1.06
N ASN A 96 4.21 8.36 -0.30
CA ASN A 96 5.27 9.27 -0.68
C ASN A 96 6.56 8.94 0.08
N ASN A 97 7.70 9.27 -0.53
CA ASN A 97 8.98 9.28 0.17
C ASN A 97 9.21 10.67 0.79
N CYS A 98 9.06 10.77 2.10
CA CYS A 98 9.30 11.98 2.87
C CYS A 98 10.66 11.91 3.53
N ASN A 99 11.68 12.37 2.81
CA ASN A 99 13.07 12.41 3.28
C ASN A 99 13.56 11.05 3.83
N GLY A 100 13.38 9.99 3.04
CA GLY A 100 13.76 8.62 3.39
C GLY A 100 12.66 7.82 4.09
N THR A 101 11.52 8.41 4.44
CA THR A 101 10.43 7.72 5.16
C THR A 101 9.18 7.54 4.28
N LEU A 102 8.59 6.35 4.27
CA LEU A 102 7.32 6.11 3.57
C LEU A 102 6.13 6.66 4.38
N LYS A 103 5.26 7.44 3.74
CA LYS A 103 4.02 7.97 4.34
C LYS A 103 2.87 7.95 3.36
N ALA A 104 1.68 7.51 3.79
CA ALA A 104 0.45 7.54 2.98
C ALA A 104 -0.11 8.95 2.75
N SER A 105 0.28 9.93 3.58
CA SER A 105 -0.04 11.35 3.41
C SER A 105 1.01 12.07 2.57
N SER A 106 0.73 13.33 2.23
CA SER A 106 1.76 14.22 1.70
C SER A 106 2.90 14.42 2.71
N CYS A 107 4.07 14.71 2.16
CA CYS A 107 5.16 15.38 2.85
C CYS A 107 4.85 16.89 2.90
#